data_AF-A0A1X7VPP1-F1
#
_entry.id   AF-A0A1X7VPP1-F1
#
_cell.length_a   1.000
_cell.length_b   1.000
_cell.length_c   1.000
_cell.angle_alpha   90.00
_cell.angle_beta   90.00
_cell.angle_gamma   90.00
#
_symmetry.space_group_name_H-M   'P 1'
#
loop_
_entity.id
_entity.type
_entity.pdbx_description
1 polymer ?
#
loop_
_entity_poly.entity_id
_entity_poly.type
_entity_poly.pdbx_seq_one_letter_code
_entity_poly.pdbx_strand_id
1 'polypeptide(L)'
;MVWWSECPLFGDIHQLPPVHGEPVFDEVTALTLKYRLGSMGAVNIWHDTVTYDELTINERRRTNQKFSEMLDKVRWGFPDDQTLTIVSESVFSTPIEKKFKILQQDGNAPVCLFPKVDICKKFKETMLANLPSPTIKIRATNFIDATGNIHVHRKKDEDDLEKKFKKKLKELNKDINNTGGLEAKLKLSVGARVMLHCNVNVEKGLVNRALGTVQAISETRITVKFDSITDTCEIEKVKRKYM
;
A
#
# COMPACT_ATOMS: atom_id res chain seq x y z
N MET A 1 -14.10 28.90 -25.00
CA MET A 1 -13.70 27.61 -25.60
C MET A 1 -13.79 26.58 -24.49
N VAL A 2 -14.92 25.87 -24.39
CA VAL A 2 -15.15 24.86 -23.34
C VAL A 2 -14.70 23.54 -23.93
N TRP A 3 -13.62 22.98 -23.40
CA TRP A 3 -13.22 21.62 -23.72
C TRP A 3 -14.19 20.70 -22.98
N TRP A 4 -15.06 20.01 -23.72
CA TRP A 4 -15.75 18.84 -23.19
C TRP A 4 -14.72 17.73 -23.13
N SER A 5 -14.09 17.56 -21.98
CA SER A 5 -13.31 16.37 -21.69
C SER A 5 -14.28 15.25 -21.35
N GLU A 6 -14.49 14.33 -22.29
CA GLU A 6 -15.07 13.03 -21.95
C GLU A 6 -14.16 12.37 -20.91
N CYS A 7 -14.72 12.02 -19.75
CA CYS A 7 -13.98 11.47 -18.63
C CYS A 7 -14.37 9.99 -18.47
N PRO A 8 -13.63 9.05 -19.06
CA PRO A 8 -13.93 7.64 -18.88
C PRO A 8 -13.60 7.22 -17.44
N LEU A 9 -14.57 6.65 -16.75
CA LEU A 9 -14.45 6.16 -15.39
C LEU A 9 -14.46 4.64 -15.39
N PHE A 10 -13.52 4.03 -14.66
CA PHE A 10 -13.44 2.58 -14.50
C PHE A 10 -13.32 2.25 -13.02
N GLY A 11 -14.08 1.24 -12.58
CA GLY A 11 -14.07 0.83 -11.18
C GLY A 11 -14.88 -0.44 -10.97
N ASP A 12 -14.84 -0.94 -9.74
CA ASP A 12 -15.71 -2.00 -9.26
C ASP A 12 -16.37 -1.53 -7.98
N ILE A 13 -17.70 -1.42 -8.03
CA ILE A 13 -18.55 -0.83 -6.99
C ILE A 13 -18.52 -1.68 -5.70
N HIS A 14 -18.17 -2.96 -5.82
CA HIS A 14 -18.08 -3.90 -4.70
C HIS A 14 -16.69 -3.95 -4.05
N GLN A 15 -15.80 -3.00 -4.37
CA GLN A 15 -14.49 -2.88 -3.73
C GLN A 15 -14.56 -2.23 -2.33
N LEU A 16 -13.42 -2.25 -1.64
CA LEU A 16 -13.28 -1.60 -0.34
C LEU A 16 -13.65 -0.11 -0.41
N PRO A 17 -14.36 0.41 0.61
CA PRO A 17 -14.73 1.81 0.64
C PRO A 17 -13.50 2.73 0.79
N PRO A 18 -13.65 4.04 0.51
CA PRO A 18 -12.57 5.01 0.69
C PRO A 18 -11.99 5.01 2.11
N VAL A 19 -10.67 5.16 2.21
CA VAL A 19 -9.98 5.26 3.51
C VAL A 19 -10.32 6.61 4.14
N HIS A 20 -11.00 6.59 5.30
CA HIS A 20 -11.48 7.78 6.01
C HIS A 20 -12.42 8.70 5.18
N GLY A 21 -13.15 8.13 4.23
CA GLY A 21 -14.14 8.85 3.43
C GLY A 21 -15.49 8.14 3.42
N GLU A 22 -16.52 8.87 3.01
CA GLU A 22 -17.83 8.31 2.69
C GLU A 22 -17.79 7.69 1.27
N PRO A 23 -18.53 6.60 1.01
CA PRO A 23 -18.69 6.06 -0.33
C PRO A 23 -19.16 7.14 -1.32
N VAL A 24 -18.58 7.14 -2.51
CA VAL A 24 -18.75 8.22 -3.51
C VAL A 24 -20.16 8.23 -4.12
N PHE A 25 -20.87 7.11 -4.03
CA PHE A 25 -22.22 6.92 -4.57
C PHE A 25 -23.32 7.06 -3.51
N ASP A 26 -22.96 7.29 -2.25
CA ASP A 26 -23.95 7.50 -1.19
C ASP A 26 -24.58 8.90 -1.33
N GLU A 27 -25.84 9.00 -0.92
CA GLU A 27 -26.57 10.26 -0.94
C GLU A 27 -25.92 11.27 0.01
N VAL A 28 -25.59 12.46 -0.52
CA VAL A 28 -24.95 13.51 0.27
C VAL A 28 -26.00 14.22 1.12
N THR A 29 -25.80 14.23 2.44
CA THR A 29 -26.73 14.92 3.34
C THR A 29 -26.74 16.44 3.10
N ALA A 30 -27.88 17.09 3.34
CA ALA A 30 -28.01 18.55 3.24
C ALA A 30 -27.01 19.31 4.14
N LEU A 31 -26.63 18.73 5.29
CA LEU A 31 -25.61 19.29 6.17
C LEU A 31 -24.23 19.29 5.48
N THR A 32 -23.85 18.17 4.86
CA THR A 32 -22.59 18.03 4.13
C THR A 32 -22.55 18.99 2.94
N LEU A 33 -23.65 19.13 2.20
CA LEU A 33 -23.77 20.09 1.10
C LEU A 33 -23.58 21.53 1.57
N LYS A 34 -24.25 21.92 2.66
CA LYS A 34 -24.12 23.26 3.24
C LYS A 34 -22.69 23.52 3.73
N TYR A 35 -22.06 22.55 4.38
CA TYR A 35 -20.72 22.71 4.93
C TYR A 35 -19.62 22.74 3.86
N ARG A 36 -19.70 21.86 2.85
CA ARG A 36 -18.65 21.71 1.83
C ARG A 36 -18.83 22.63 0.62
N LEU A 37 -20.08 22.86 0.20
CA LEU A 37 -20.41 23.60 -1.02
C LEU A 37 -21.12 24.93 -0.74
N GLY A 38 -21.51 25.22 0.50
CA GLY A 38 -22.26 26.44 0.83
C GLY A 38 -23.66 26.49 0.20
N SER A 39 -24.16 25.35 -0.29
CA SER A 39 -25.40 25.26 -1.08
C SER A 39 -26.47 24.44 -0.36
N MET A 40 -27.74 24.75 -0.65
CA MET A 40 -28.91 23.98 -0.19
C MET A 40 -29.23 22.77 -1.08
N GLY A 41 -28.54 22.64 -2.22
CA GLY A 41 -28.66 21.50 -3.14
C GLY A 41 -27.39 21.33 -3.97
N ALA A 42 -27.19 20.14 -4.53
CA ALA A 42 -26.13 19.87 -5.48
C ALA A 42 -26.65 19.05 -6.65
N VAL A 43 -26.05 19.26 -7.81
CA VAL A 43 -26.26 18.41 -8.99
C VAL A 43 -25.67 17.04 -8.67
N ASN A 44 -26.45 15.97 -8.89
CA ASN A 44 -25.93 14.63 -8.74
C ASN A 44 -25.27 14.21 -10.05
N ILE A 45 -23.98 14.53 -10.20
CA ILE A 45 -23.24 14.25 -11.43
C ILE A 45 -23.30 12.76 -11.83
N TRP A 46 -23.35 11.84 -10.86
CA TRP A 46 -23.43 10.40 -11.12
C TRP A 46 -24.74 10.00 -11.78
N HIS A 47 -25.85 10.61 -11.37
CA HIS A 47 -27.16 10.36 -11.96
C HIS A 47 -27.35 11.16 -13.25
N ASP A 48 -26.94 12.43 -13.26
CA ASP A 48 -27.32 13.40 -14.29
C ASP A 48 -26.38 13.44 -15.49
N THR A 49 -25.14 12.95 -15.34
CA THR A 49 -24.09 13.11 -16.37
C THR A 49 -23.33 11.84 -16.73
N VAL A 50 -23.37 10.80 -15.90
CA VAL A 50 -22.61 9.55 -16.11
C VAL A 50 -23.50 8.50 -16.74
N THR A 51 -23.09 8.01 -17.92
CA THR A 51 -23.60 6.76 -18.50
C THR A 51 -22.77 5.59 -17.99
N TYR A 52 -23.40 4.48 -17.62
CA TYR A 52 -22.74 3.29 -17.08
C TYR A 52 -22.95 2.07 -17.97
N ASP A 53 -21.85 1.36 -18.25
CA ASP A 53 -21.84 0.05 -18.91
C ASP A 53 -21.21 -0.99 -17.98
N GLU A 54 -21.88 -2.13 -17.78
CA GLU A 54 -21.35 -3.22 -16.95
C GLU A 54 -20.54 -4.22 -17.77
N LEU A 55 -19.33 -4.52 -17.32
CA LEU A 55 -18.51 -5.61 -17.86
C LEU A 55 -18.84 -6.91 -17.13
N THR A 56 -19.52 -7.84 -17.80
CA THR A 56 -19.97 -9.12 -17.23
C THR A 56 -18.99 -10.28 -17.43
N ILE A 57 -18.01 -10.14 -18.34
CA ILE A 57 -17.06 -11.21 -18.68
C ILE A 57 -15.76 -11.05 -17.89
N ASN A 58 -15.42 -12.06 -17.07
CA ASN A 58 -14.17 -12.10 -16.31
C ASN A 58 -13.10 -12.99 -16.97
N GLU A 59 -12.22 -12.37 -17.75
CA GLU A 59 -11.14 -13.09 -18.47
C GLU A 59 -10.06 -13.71 -17.54
N ARG A 60 -9.90 -13.23 -16.30
CA ARG A 60 -8.85 -13.70 -15.38
C ARG A 60 -9.10 -15.12 -14.86
N ARG A 61 -10.28 -15.70 -15.05
CA ARG A 61 -10.73 -16.92 -14.36
C ARG A 61 -11.37 -17.97 -15.28
N ARG A 62 -11.18 -17.83 -16.60
CA ARG A 62 -11.79 -18.70 -17.62
C ARG A 62 -11.56 -20.21 -17.44
N THR A 63 -10.48 -20.60 -16.77
CA THR A 63 -10.10 -22.01 -16.60
C THR A 63 -10.81 -22.71 -15.44
N ASN A 64 -11.44 -21.98 -14.51
CA ASN A 64 -12.13 -22.58 -13.36
C ASN A 64 -13.48 -21.92 -13.10
N GLN A 65 -14.50 -22.39 -13.85
CA GLN A 65 -15.86 -21.88 -13.77
C GLN A 65 -16.46 -21.97 -12.35
N LYS A 66 -16.28 -23.13 -11.68
CA LYS A 66 -16.78 -23.35 -10.31
C LYS A 66 -16.25 -22.31 -9.32
N PHE A 67 -14.97 -21.96 -9.44
CA PHE A 67 -14.35 -20.93 -8.60
C PHE A 67 -14.82 -19.51 -8.94
N SER A 68 -15.08 -19.22 -10.23
CA SER A 68 -15.63 -17.92 -10.62
C SER A 68 -17.03 -17.70 -10.06
N GLU A 69 -17.92 -18.67 -10.25
CA GLU A 69 -19.31 -18.61 -9.75
C GLU A 69 -19.37 -18.45 -8.23
N MET A 70 -18.50 -19.17 -7.52
CA MET A 70 -18.34 -19.03 -6.07
C MET A 70 -17.96 -17.60 -5.68
N LEU A 71 -16.99 -16.98 -6.37
CA LEU A 71 -16.54 -15.63 -6.06
C LEU A 71 -17.57 -14.56 -6.42
N ASP A 72 -18.38 -14.77 -7.46
CA ASP A 72 -19.48 -13.87 -7.79
C ASP A 72 -20.53 -13.87 -6.66
N LYS A 73 -20.90 -15.04 -6.13
CA LYS A 73 -21.79 -15.14 -4.95
C LYS A 73 -21.24 -14.42 -3.72
N VAL A 74 -19.93 -14.56 -3.45
CA VAL A 74 -19.26 -13.83 -2.37
C VAL A 74 -19.26 -12.33 -2.63
N ARG A 75 -19.02 -11.89 -3.86
CA ARG A 75 -19.02 -10.47 -4.27
C ARG A 75 -20.37 -9.80 -4.03
N TRP A 76 -21.47 -10.50 -4.33
CA TRP A 76 -22.83 -10.02 -4.08
C TRP A 76 -23.25 -10.09 -2.61
N GLY A 77 -22.48 -10.77 -1.75
CA GLY A 77 -22.81 -10.94 -0.33
C GLY A 77 -23.82 -12.07 -0.06
N PHE A 78 -24.04 -12.97 -1.02
CA PHE A 78 -24.97 -14.12 -0.89
C PHE A 78 -24.26 -15.47 -1.10
N PRO A 79 -23.25 -15.82 -0.29
CA PRO A 79 -22.62 -17.14 -0.37
C PRO A 79 -23.62 -18.23 0.08
N ASP A 80 -23.73 -19.31 -0.69
CA ASP A 80 -24.50 -20.50 -0.30
C ASP A 80 -23.63 -21.52 0.45
N ASP A 81 -24.27 -22.56 1.00
CA ASP A 81 -23.57 -23.60 1.76
C ASP A 81 -22.46 -24.28 0.95
N GLN A 82 -22.68 -24.48 -0.35
CA GLN A 82 -21.67 -25.03 -1.25
C GLN A 82 -20.44 -24.11 -1.36
N THR A 83 -20.66 -22.80 -1.48
CA THR A 83 -19.61 -21.79 -1.50
C THR A 83 -18.81 -21.81 -0.21
N LEU A 84 -19.49 -21.87 0.94
CA LEU A 84 -18.84 -21.95 2.25
C LEU A 84 -18.01 -23.23 2.41
N THR A 85 -18.50 -24.37 1.91
CA THR A 85 -17.74 -25.62 1.90
C THR A 85 -16.47 -25.50 1.07
N ILE A 86 -16.55 -24.98 -0.16
CA ILE A 86 -15.39 -24.82 -1.05
C ILE A 86 -14.33 -23.91 -0.42
N VAL A 87 -14.75 -22.79 0.18
CA VAL A 87 -13.83 -21.88 0.89
C VAL A 87 -13.21 -22.59 2.10
N SER A 88 -13.99 -23.36 2.85
CA SER A 88 -13.52 -24.09 4.03
C SER A 88 -12.52 -25.20 3.67
N GLU A 89 -12.72 -25.91 2.56
CA GLU A 89 -11.77 -26.91 2.04
C GLU A 89 -10.42 -26.29 1.65
N SER A 90 -10.41 -25.02 1.25
CA SER A 90 -9.18 -24.29 0.93
C SER A 90 -8.39 -23.82 2.15
N VAL A 91 -8.93 -24.00 3.36
CA VAL A 91 -8.26 -23.62 4.61
C VAL A 91 -7.18 -24.65 4.96
N PHE A 92 -5.94 -24.19 5.00
CA PHE A 92 -4.82 -25.02 5.43
C PHE A 92 -4.76 -25.11 6.96
N SER A 93 -4.61 -26.32 7.51
CA SER A 93 -4.35 -26.52 8.95
C SER A 93 -2.91 -26.18 9.35
N THR A 94 -2.03 -26.01 8.37
CA THR A 94 -0.60 -25.73 8.61
C THR A 94 -0.39 -24.24 8.90
N PRO A 95 0.52 -23.87 9.82
CA PRO A 95 0.92 -22.48 10.01
C PRO A 95 1.34 -21.81 8.70
N ILE A 96 0.94 -20.55 8.53
CA ILE A 96 1.15 -19.79 7.29
C ILE A 96 2.63 -19.70 6.90
N GLU A 97 3.54 -19.61 7.86
CA GLU A 97 4.98 -19.53 7.64
C GLU A 97 5.53 -20.80 6.96
N LYS A 98 5.04 -21.97 7.39
CA LYS A 98 5.47 -23.26 6.82
C LYS A 98 4.93 -23.42 5.41
N LYS A 99 3.64 -23.11 5.21
CA LYS A 99 3.02 -23.19 3.87
C LYS A 99 3.68 -22.24 2.89
N PHE A 100 4.00 -21.03 3.33
CA PHE A 100 4.72 -20.04 2.53
C PHE A 100 6.09 -20.56 2.08
N LYS A 101 6.87 -21.17 2.99
CA LYS A 101 8.18 -21.75 2.64
C LYS A 101 8.07 -22.90 1.64
N ILE A 102 7.09 -23.78 1.79
CA ILE A 102 6.84 -24.88 0.83
C ILE A 102 6.58 -24.29 -0.56
N LEU A 103 5.66 -23.32 -0.66
CA LEU A 103 5.35 -22.69 -1.95
C LEU A 103 6.57 -22.00 -2.58
N GLN A 104 7.44 -21.37 -1.76
CA GLN A 104 8.69 -20.79 -2.25
C GLN A 104 9.68 -21.85 -2.75
N GLN A 105 9.78 -22.99 -2.06
CA GLN A 105 10.64 -24.11 -2.47
C GLN A 105 10.16 -24.75 -3.77
N ASP A 106 8.85 -24.76 -4.00
CA ASP A 106 8.23 -25.20 -5.25
C ASP A 106 8.43 -24.20 -6.42
N GLY A 107 9.22 -23.14 -6.21
CA GLY A 107 9.52 -22.14 -7.24
C GLY A 107 8.46 -21.05 -7.39
N ASN A 108 7.44 -21.01 -6.52
CA ASN A 108 6.43 -19.96 -6.57
C ASN A 108 6.90 -18.69 -5.84
N ALA A 109 6.30 -17.55 -6.20
CA ALA A 109 6.49 -16.28 -5.51
C ALA A 109 5.20 -15.87 -4.75
N PRO A 110 4.82 -16.57 -3.66
CA PRO A 110 3.57 -16.32 -2.96
C PRO A 110 3.53 -14.92 -2.34
N VAL A 111 2.32 -14.34 -2.32
CA VAL A 111 2.01 -13.08 -1.62
C VAL A 111 0.95 -13.35 -0.57
N CYS A 112 1.21 -12.95 0.67
CA CYS A 112 0.25 -13.08 1.76
C CYS A 112 -0.52 -11.77 1.97
N LEU A 113 -1.84 -11.87 2.02
CA LEU A 113 -2.74 -10.76 2.37
C LEU A 113 -3.20 -10.92 3.81
N PHE A 114 -3.20 -9.82 4.56
CA PHE A 114 -3.62 -9.79 5.95
C PHE A 114 -4.64 -8.68 6.17
N PRO A 115 -5.60 -8.87 7.10
CA PRO A 115 -6.61 -7.86 7.37
C PRO A 115 -6.07 -6.61 8.08
N LYS A 116 -4.95 -6.74 8.83
CA LYS A 116 -4.36 -5.65 9.60
C LYS A 116 -2.84 -5.57 9.44
N VAL A 117 -2.33 -4.35 9.57
CA VAL A 117 -0.90 -4.02 9.41
C VAL A 117 -0.03 -4.64 10.50
N ASP A 118 -0.54 -4.75 11.74
CA ASP A 118 0.20 -5.32 12.87
C ASP A 118 0.46 -6.82 12.69
N ILE A 119 -0.54 -7.57 12.19
CA ILE A 119 -0.40 -8.99 11.84
C ILE A 119 0.61 -9.14 10.71
N CYS A 120 0.50 -8.33 9.67
CA CYS A 120 1.44 -8.31 8.55
C CYS A 120 2.88 -8.03 9.03
N LYS A 121 3.05 -7.08 9.95
CA LYS A 121 4.36 -6.74 10.52
C LYS A 121 4.97 -7.91 11.30
N LYS A 122 4.18 -8.57 12.17
CA LYS A 122 4.64 -9.76 12.91
C LYS A 122 5.08 -10.86 11.95
N PHE A 123 4.29 -11.14 10.92
CA PHE A 123 4.64 -12.12 9.90
C PHE A 123 5.93 -11.75 9.14
N LYS A 124 6.07 -10.49 8.70
CA LYS A 124 7.30 -10.00 8.04
C LYS A 124 8.52 -10.18 8.92
N GLU A 125 8.44 -9.85 10.21
CA GLU A 125 9.57 -9.98 11.14
C GLU A 125 9.96 -11.45 11.34
N THR A 126 8.99 -12.36 11.49
CA THR A 126 9.25 -13.80 11.56
C THR A 126 9.91 -14.33 10.29
N MET A 127 9.40 -13.93 9.12
CA MET A 127 9.97 -14.35 7.83
C MET A 127 11.38 -13.80 7.61
N LEU A 128 11.65 -12.56 8.02
CA LEU A 128 12.97 -11.96 7.94
C LEU A 128 13.98 -12.64 8.87
N ALA A 129 13.55 -13.00 10.09
CA ALA A 129 14.39 -13.74 11.05
C ALA A 129 14.73 -15.16 10.60
N ASN A 130 13.90 -15.75 9.74
CA ASN A 130 14.11 -17.07 9.16
C ASN A 130 15.10 -17.09 7.99
N LEU A 131 15.55 -15.94 7.49
CA LEU A 131 16.53 -15.87 6.42
C LEU A 131 17.93 -16.22 6.95
N PRO A 132 18.76 -16.91 6.17
CA PRO A 132 20.10 -17.30 6.59
C PRO A 132 21.05 -16.11 6.72
N SER A 133 20.76 -15.02 6.02
CA SER A 133 21.58 -13.82 5.99
C SER A 133 21.30 -12.90 7.18
N PRO A 134 22.33 -12.19 7.70
CA PRO A 134 22.16 -11.30 8.83
C PRO A 134 21.21 -10.14 8.50
N THR A 135 20.38 -9.76 9.47
CA THR A 135 19.47 -8.61 9.30
C THR A 135 20.22 -7.30 9.50
N ILE A 136 20.24 -6.47 8.46
CA ILE A 136 20.81 -5.13 8.44
C ILE A 136 19.70 -4.11 8.75
N LYS A 137 20.05 -3.09 9.54
CA LYS A 137 19.14 -2.00 9.92
C LYS A 137 19.56 -0.72 9.22
N ILE A 138 18.76 -0.25 8.28
CA ILE A 138 18.97 1.00 7.57
C ILE A 138 18.13 2.09 8.25
N ARG A 139 18.79 3.15 8.72
CA ARG A 139 18.13 4.29 9.34
C ARG A 139 17.85 5.37 8.31
N ALA A 140 16.65 5.95 8.39
CA ALA A 140 16.33 7.18 7.67
C ALA A 140 17.09 8.36 8.27
N THR A 141 17.54 9.28 7.41
CA THR A 141 18.13 10.56 7.83
C THR A 141 17.07 11.64 7.72
N ASN A 142 16.77 12.31 8.83
CA ASN A 142 15.81 13.40 8.86
C ASN A 142 16.56 14.73 8.80
N PHE A 143 16.12 15.61 7.89
CA PHE A 143 16.63 16.97 7.77
C PHE A 143 15.51 17.96 8.09
N ILE A 144 15.83 19.04 8.80
CA ILE A 144 14.91 20.15 9.06
C ILE A 144 15.40 21.34 8.26
N ASP A 145 14.48 21.98 7.55
CA ASP A 145 14.73 23.28 6.95
C ASP A 145 14.49 24.36 8.03
N ALA A 146 15.56 24.93 8.56
CA ALA A 146 15.49 25.96 9.62
C ALA A 146 15.03 27.33 9.09
N THR A 147 14.73 27.44 7.79
CA THR A 147 14.41 28.71 7.12
C THR A 147 12.98 29.21 7.37
N GLY A 148 12.11 28.42 8.02
CA GLY A 148 10.78 28.84 8.43
C GLY A 148 10.76 29.60 9.75
N ASN A 149 10.94 30.93 9.73
CA ASN A 149 10.62 31.87 10.83
C ASN A 149 11.12 31.50 12.25
N ILE A 150 12.36 31.02 12.40
CA ILE A 150 12.98 30.90 13.72
C ILE A 150 14.20 31.83 13.77
N HIS A 151 14.01 33.04 14.29
CA HIS A 151 15.11 33.89 14.72
C HIS A 151 15.73 33.26 15.97
N VAL A 152 16.77 32.45 15.80
CA VAL A 152 17.54 31.87 16.91
C VAL A 152 18.51 32.95 17.40
N HIS A 153 18.24 33.57 18.54
CA HIS A 153 19.10 34.61 19.11
C HIS A 153 19.94 34.13 20.30
N ARG A 154 19.70 32.93 20.88
CA ARG A 154 20.51 32.39 22.00
C ARG A 154 20.63 30.86 21.98
N LYS A 155 21.70 30.31 22.58
CA LYS A 155 21.91 28.86 22.84
C LYS A 155 20.73 28.16 23.54
N LYS A 156 19.97 28.89 24.38
CA LYS A 156 18.78 28.36 25.07
C LYS A 156 17.65 27.99 24.09
N ASP A 157 17.63 28.62 22.91
CA ASP A 157 16.65 28.39 21.86
C ASP A 157 16.98 27.12 21.04
N GLU A 158 18.25 26.71 20.99
CA GLU A 158 18.68 25.45 20.33
C GLU A 158 18.21 24.21 21.10
N ASP A 159 18.35 24.19 22.43
CA ASP A 159 17.86 23.09 23.27
C ASP A 159 16.32 22.94 23.19
N ASP A 160 15.59 24.06 23.09
CA ASP A 160 14.14 24.05 22.92
C ASP A 160 13.75 23.56 21.52
N LEU A 161 14.53 23.92 20.50
CA LEU A 161 14.37 23.42 19.13
C LEU A 161 14.61 21.90 19.04
N GLU A 162 15.65 21.39 19.71
CA GLU A 162 15.94 19.95 19.71
C GLU A 162 14.83 19.15 20.44
N LYS A 163 14.28 19.69 21.53
CA LYS A 163 13.12 19.10 22.22
C LYS A 163 11.88 19.09 21.34
N LYS A 164 11.57 20.21 20.67
CA LYS A 164 10.46 20.29 19.70
C LYS A 164 10.64 19.32 18.54
N PHE A 165 11.87 19.16 18.05
CA PHE A 165 12.21 18.18 17.03
C PHE A 165 11.97 16.75 17.51
N LYS A 166 12.53 16.36 18.65
CA LYS A 166 12.33 15.03 19.23
C LYS A 166 10.84 14.73 19.44
N LYS A 167 10.03 15.72 19.81
CA LYS A 167 8.58 15.59 19.94
C LYS A 167 7.90 15.34 18.59
N LYS A 168 8.13 16.20 17.59
CA LYS A 168 7.57 16.03 16.24
C LYS A 168 8.01 14.70 15.61
N LEU A 169 9.27 14.33 15.78
CA LEU A 169 9.80 13.06 15.28
C LEU A 169 9.12 11.85 15.95
N LYS A 170 8.83 11.93 17.27
CA LYS A 170 8.05 10.88 17.94
C LYS A 170 6.63 10.79 17.40
N GLU A 171 5.99 11.92 17.11
CA GLU A 171 4.63 11.97 16.54
C GLU A 171 4.59 11.40 15.12
N LEU A 172 5.52 11.80 14.25
CA LEU A 172 5.66 11.26 12.89
C LEU A 172 5.91 9.75 12.90
N ASN A 173 6.70 9.25 13.85
CA ASN A 173 6.98 7.82 13.97
C ASN A 173 5.84 6.97 14.55
N LYS A 174 4.72 7.58 14.99
CA LYS A 174 3.55 6.81 15.47
C LYS A 174 2.82 6.12 14.32
N ASP A 175 2.70 6.78 13.18
CA ASP A 175 2.03 6.26 11.99
C ASP A 175 2.92 6.46 10.76
N ILE A 176 3.18 5.38 10.03
CA ILE A 176 3.97 5.40 8.79
C ILE A 176 3.30 6.22 7.69
N ASN A 177 1.98 6.42 7.75
CA ASN A 177 1.26 7.25 6.80
C ASN A 177 1.69 8.72 6.92
N ASN A 178 2.08 9.17 8.12
CA ASN A 178 2.61 10.52 8.32
C ASN A 178 3.97 10.73 7.63
N THR A 179 4.68 9.65 7.30
CA THR A 179 5.95 9.67 6.58
C THR A 179 5.79 9.12 5.16
N GLY A 180 4.58 9.22 4.57
CA GLY A 180 4.33 8.79 3.19
C GLY A 180 4.68 7.33 2.93
N GLY A 181 4.53 6.47 3.95
CA GLY A 181 4.82 5.04 3.87
C GLY A 181 6.29 4.68 4.08
N LEU A 182 7.15 5.60 4.51
CA LEU A 182 8.58 5.33 4.73
C LEU A 182 8.89 5.05 6.21
N GLU A 183 9.46 3.88 6.48
CA GLU A 183 9.87 3.49 7.83
C GLU A 183 11.14 4.24 8.27
N ALA A 184 11.14 4.76 9.51
CA ALA A 184 12.34 5.40 10.08
C ALA A 184 13.51 4.43 10.29
N LYS A 185 13.21 3.13 10.46
CA LYS A 185 14.18 2.04 10.62
C LYS A 185 13.74 0.86 9.78
N LEU A 186 14.31 0.73 8.60
CA LEU A 186 14.06 -0.38 7.68
C LEU A 186 14.96 -1.56 8.05
N LYS A 187 14.37 -2.73 8.32
CA LYS A 187 15.09 -3.99 8.54
C LYS A 187 15.11 -4.79 7.23
N LEU A 188 16.28 -5.20 6.76
CA LEU A 188 16.44 -5.96 5.52
C LEU A 188 17.48 -7.07 5.69
N SER A 189 17.39 -8.09 4.84
CA SER A 189 18.36 -9.18 4.74
C SER A 189 18.45 -9.62 3.27
N VAL A 190 19.58 -10.19 2.87
CA VAL A 190 19.74 -10.76 1.54
C VAL A 190 18.78 -11.96 1.39
N GLY A 191 18.09 -12.02 0.24
CA GLY A 191 16.99 -12.95 -0.02
C GLY A 191 15.62 -12.46 0.45
N ALA A 192 15.53 -11.29 1.11
CA ALA A 192 14.24 -10.73 1.50
C ALA A 192 13.43 -10.29 0.27
N ARG A 193 12.12 -10.56 0.31
CA ARG A 193 11.14 -10.04 -0.64
C ARG A 193 10.77 -8.61 -0.27
N VAL A 194 10.85 -7.71 -1.25
CA VAL A 194 10.62 -6.28 -1.07
C VAL A 194 9.64 -5.76 -2.10
N MET A 195 8.98 -4.66 -1.76
CA MET A 195 8.05 -3.93 -2.61
C MET A 195 8.49 -2.47 -2.68
N LEU A 196 8.55 -1.89 -3.87
CA LEU A 196 8.80 -0.46 -4.04
C LEU A 196 7.59 0.35 -3.56
N HIS A 197 7.85 1.45 -2.85
CA HIS A 197 6.83 2.40 -2.38
C HIS A 197 6.81 3.71 -3.20
N CYS A 198 7.67 3.84 -4.20
CA CYS A 198 7.79 5.02 -5.03
C CYS A 198 8.22 4.67 -6.44
N ASN A 199 7.86 5.53 -7.40
CA ASN A 199 8.32 5.41 -8.77
C ASN A 199 9.79 5.86 -8.84
N VAL A 200 10.64 4.98 -9.36
CA VAL A 200 12.07 5.24 -9.55
C VAL A 200 12.37 5.47 -11.02
N ASN A 201 11.87 4.58 -11.89
CA ASN A 201 12.00 4.71 -13.34
C ASN A 201 10.81 4.02 -14.02
N VAL A 202 9.95 4.81 -14.65
CA VAL A 202 8.71 4.32 -15.29
C VAL A 202 9.03 3.51 -16.53
N GLU A 203 9.99 3.92 -17.35
CA GLU A 203 10.39 3.24 -18.59
C GLU A 203 10.92 1.83 -18.34
N LYS A 204 11.62 1.63 -17.22
CA LYS A 204 12.13 0.32 -16.78
C LYS A 204 11.11 -0.50 -15.98
N GLY A 205 9.90 0.00 -15.76
CA GLY A 205 8.88 -0.67 -14.94
C GLY A 205 9.17 -0.64 -13.43
N LEU A 206 10.12 0.19 -12.97
CA LEU A 206 10.42 0.41 -11.55
C LEU A 206 9.42 1.40 -10.94
N VAL A 207 8.18 0.95 -10.84
CA VAL A 207 7.04 1.72 -10.33
C VAL A 207 6.66 1.29 -8.92
N ASN A 208 5.86 2.12 -8.25
CA ASN A 208 5.26 1.77 -6.97
C ASN A 208 4.58 0.39 -7.05
N ARG A 209 4.75 -0.42 -6.01
CA ARG A 209 4.31 -1.81 -5.87
C ARG A 209 5.11 -2.84 -6.68
N ALA A 210 6.15 -2.45 -7.43
CA ALA A 210 7.03 -3.42 -8.06
C ALA A 210 7.70 -4.31 -7.00
N LEU A 211 7.61 -5.62 -7.22
CA LEU A 211 8.11 -6.65 -6.31
C LEU A 211 9.48 -7.15 -6.75
N GLY A 212 10.33 -7.48 -5.78
CA GLY A 212 11.66 -8.02 -6.05
C GLY A 212 12.27 -8.72 -4.86
N THR A 213 13.46 -9.28 -5.08
CA THR A 213 14.25 -9.99 -4.08
C THR A 213 15.60 -9.32 -3.92
N VAL A 214 15.99 -9.03 -2.67
CA VAL A 214 17.28 -8.41 -2.35
C VAL A 214 18.41 -9.39 -2.64
N GLN A 215 19.37 -8.95 -3.46
CA GLN A 215 20.57 -9.72 -3.83
C GLN A 215 21.78 -9.30 -3.00
N ALA A 216 21.93 -8.00 -2.74
CA ALA A 216 23.03 -7.47 -1.96
C ALA A 216 22.60 -6.21 -1.22
N ILE A 217 23.25 -5.95 -0.09
CA ILE A 217 23.03 -4.77 0.74
C ILE A 217 24.40 -4.15 1.02
N SER A 218 24.56 -2.87 0.69
CA SER A 218 25.70 -2.04 1.05
C SER A 218 25.24 -0.92 1.99
N GLU A 219 26.17 -0.10 2.49
CA GLU A 219 25.83 1.00 3.41
C GLU A 219 24.90 2.06 2.78
N THR A 220 25.05 2.30 1.47
CA THR A 220 24.36 3.36 0.74
C THR A 220 23.34 2.85 -0.27
N ARG A 221 23.47 1.60 -0.74
CA ARG A 221 22.67 1.03 -1.82
C ARG A 221 22.18 -0.37 -1.52
N ILE A 222 21.03 -0.72 -2.09
CA ILE A 222 20.46 -2.07 -2.07
C ILE A 222 20.34 -2.57 -3.50
N THR A 223 20.89 -3.73 -3.79
CA THR A 223 20.74 -4.38 -5.09
C THR A 223 19.54 -5.33 -5.04
N VAL A 224 18.56 -5.11 -5.92
CA VAL A 224 17.31 -5.88 -5.97
C VAL A 224 17.12 -6.46 -7.37
N LYS A 225 16.76 -7.74 -7.43
CA LYS A 225 16.24 -8.37 -8.65
C LYS A 225 14.72 -8.26 -8.64
N PHE A 226 14.17 -7.40 -9.49
CA PHE A 226 12.72 -7.23 -9.61
C PHE A 226 12.11 -8.32 -10.47
N ASP A 227 10.88 -8.73 -10.18
CA ASP A 227 10.23 -9.85 -10.88
C ASP A 227 9.95 -9.53 -12.35
N SER A 228 9.72 -8.25 -12.66
CA SER A 228 9.43 -7.75 -14.00
C SER A 228 10.67 -7.38 -14.81
N ILE A 229 11.87 -7.49 -14.25
CA ILE A 229 13.12 -7.05 -14.87
C ILE A 229 14.14 -8.18 -14.83
N THR A 230 14.83 -8.41 -15.95
CA THR A 230 15.87 -9.46 -16.04
C THR A 230 17.09 -9.10 -15.21
N ASP A 231 17.53 -7.84 -15.30
CA ASP A 231 18.74 -7.34 -14.67
C ASP A 231 18.50 -6.88 -13.22
N THR A 232 19.54 -6.97 -12.42
CA THR A 232 19.53 -6.41 -11.06
C THR A 232 19.59 -4.89 -11.10
N CYS A 233 18.82 -4.25 -10.21
CA CYS A 233 18.77 -2.81 -10.09
C CYS A 233 19.35 -2.35 -8.75
N GLU A 234 20.12 -1.26 -8.77
CA GLU A 234 20.55 -0.59 -7.54
C GLU A 234 19.51 0.44 -7.11
N ILE A 235 19.09 0.35 -5.85
CA ILE A 235 18.15 1.27 -5.22
C ILE A 235 18.91 2.09 -4.18
N GLU A 236 18.87 3.41 -4.34
CA GLU A 236 19.48 4.37 -3.43
C GLU A 236 18.45 4.95 -2.45
N LYS A 237 18.95 5.62 -1.40
CA LYS A 237 18.08 6.35 -0.46
C LYS A 237 17.41 7.53 -1.17
N VAL A 238 16.08 7.54 -1.14
CA VAL A 238 15.28 8.66 -1.68
C VAL A 238 15.08 9.73 -0.61
N LYS A 239 15.19 11.00 -1.00
CA LYS A 239 14.82 12.15 -0.15
C LYS A 239 13.35 12.48 -0.37
N ARG A 240 12.57 12.63 0.71
CA ARG A 240 11.20 13.16 0.65
C ARG A 240 11.03 14.28 1.66
N LYS A 241 10.31 15.32 1.25
CA LYS A 241 9.83 16.39 2.13
C LYS A 241 8.48 15.94 2.71
N TYR A 242 8.35 16.04 4.02
CA TYR A 242 7.08 15.84 4.71
C TYR A 242 6.57 17.21 5.16
N MET A 243 5.27 17.46 5.02
CA MET A 243 4.60 18.66 5.52
C MET A 243 4.13 18.44 6.95
#